data_AF-A0A1B8TSE8-F1
#
_entry.id   AF-A0A1B8TSE8-F1
#
_cell.length_a   1.000
_cell.length_b   1.000
_cell.length_c   1.000
_cell.angle_alpha   90.00
_cell.angle_beta   90.00
_cell.angle_gamma   90.00
#
_symmetry.space_group_name_H-M   'P 1'
#
loop_
_entity.id
_entity.type
_entity.pdbx_description
1 polymer ?
#
loop_
_entity_poly.entity_id
_entity_poly.type
_entity_poly.pdbx_seq_one_letter_code
_entity_poly.pdbx_strand_id
1 'polypeptide(L)'
;MKYEVLESNNYYHIFNQGNNGENIFCEDINYSYFLVLTKKYIHPIASILSYCLLKNHFHFLIQIKDIDDQKLISKSFSNFFNAYSKSINKKYNRTGSLFRDRFKRIKVENEEYLKKLIIYINLNPIYHQFVTELNQYKHSSYLALLSEKSTLLKREEVLLLFGDLENFEYHLAHKKLEFDEKLKELILE
;
A
#
# COMPACT_ATOMS: atom_id res chain seq x y z
N MET A 1 -9.54 -6.63 -20.71
CA MET A 1 -8.25 -6.96 -20.03
C MET A 1 -8.45 -8.19 -19.17
N LYS A 2 -7.65 -9.24 -19.40
CA LYS A 2 -7.63 -10.42 -18.52
C LYS A 2 -6.74 -10.02 -17.33
N TYR A 3 -7.35 -9.80 -16.17
CA TYR A 3 -6.61 -9.33 -15.01
C TYR A 3 -5.73 -10.46 -14.47
N GLU A 4 -4.51 -10.14 -14.04
CA GLU A 4 -3.64 -11.11 -13.37
C GLU A 4 -4.32 -11.70 -12.14
N VAL A 5 -4.14 -12.99 -11.93
CA VAL A 5 -4.62 -13.68 -10.72
C VAL A 5 -3.60 -13.45 -9.62
N LEU A 6 -4.07 -13.26 -8.37
CA LEU A 6 -3.19 -13.13 -7.22
C LEU A 6 -2.77 -14.53 -6.76
N GLU A 7 -1.54 -14.91 -7.05
CA GLU A 7 -1.00 -16.23 -6.79
C GLU A 7 -0.35 -16.27 -5.41
N SER A 8 -0.47 -17.42 -4.74
CA SER A 8 0.12 -17.67 -3.43
C SER A 8 1.64 -17.59 -3.48
N ASN A 9 2.25 -17.19 -2.35
CA ASN A 9 3.69 -17.03 -2.18
C ASN A 9 4.35 -15.99 -3.11
N ASN A 10 3.55 -15.17 -3.81
CA ASN A 10 4.04 -14.12 -4.67
C ASN A 10 3.80 -12.73 -4.07
N TYR A 11 4.67 -11.79 -4.45
CA TYR A 11 4.61 -10.40 -4.02
C TYR A 11 3.88 -9.56 -5.06
N TYR A 12 3.06 -8.62 -4.58
CA TYR A 12 2.28 -7.73 -5.42
C TYR A 12 2.28 -6.30 -4.89
N HIS A 13 2.45 -5.36 -5.81
CA HIS A 13 2.09 -3.97 -5.57
C HIS A 13 0.60 -3.79 -5.86
N ILE A 14 -0.16 -3.47 -4.83
CA ILE A 14 -1.61 -3.24 -4.89
C ILE A 14 -1.87 -1.75 -4.69
N PHE A 15 -2.61 -1.13 -5.60
CA PHE A 15 -2.91 0.29 -5.51
C PHE A 15 -4.25 0.63 -6.15
N ASN A 16 -4.87 1.70 -5.65
CA ASN A 16 -6.04 2.29 -6.27
C ASN A 16 -6.14 3.77 -5.87
N GLN A 17 -6.90 4.53 -6.65
CA GLN A 17 -7.20 5.93 -6.40
C GLN A 17 -8.71 6.16 -6.32
N GLY A 18 -9.09 7.32 -5.82
CA GLY A 18 -10.46 7.80 -5.80
C GLY A 18 -11.00 7.96 -7.22
N ASN A 19 -12.29 7.66 -7.36
CA ASN A 19 -12.99 7.96 -8.59
C ASN A 19 -12.89 9.47 -8.87
N ASN A 20 -12.64 9.86 -10.12
CA ASN A 20 -12.39 11.26 -10.51
C ASN A 20 -11.28 11.98 -9.70
N GLY A 21 -10.32 11.25 -9.10
CA GLY A 21 -9.25 11.84 -8.29
C GLY A 21 -9.72 12.36 -6.93
N GLU A 22 -10.95 12.03 -6.51
CA GLU A 22 -11.49 12.48 -5.23
C GLU A 22 -10.76 11.89 -4.03
N ASN A 23 -10.85 12.59 -2.89
CA ASN A 23 -10.29 12.10 -1.64
C ASN A 23 -11.02 10.83 -1.20
N ILE A 24 -10.25 9.77 -0.99
CA ILE A 24 -10.71 8.52 -0.36
C ILE A 24 -10.46 8.55 1.16
N PHE A 25 -9.60 9.44 1.64
CA PHE A 25 -9.42 9.75 3.06
C PHE A 25 -9.68 11.24 3.30
N CYS A 26 -10.87 11.55 3.81
CA CYS A 26 -11.31 12.92 4.09
C CYS A 26 -10.81 13.42 5.45
N GLU A 27 -10.66 12.52 6.43
CA GLU A 27 -10.29 12.81 7.81
C GLU A 27 -9.35 11.74 8.36
N ASP A 28 -8.61 12.05 9.43
CA ASP A 28 -7.64 11.13 10.05
C ASP A 28 -8.24 9.77 10.43
N ILE A 29 -9.48 9.75 10.92
CA ILE A 29 -10.17 8.51 11.29
C ILE A 29 -10.37 7.56 10.10
N ASN A 30 -10.42 8.08 8.87
CA ASN A 30 -10.56 7.26 7.67
C ASN A 30 -9.31 6.39 7.44
N TYR A 31 -8.12 6.95 7.66
CA TYR A 31 -6.85 6.22 7.54
C TYR A 31 -6.78 5.09 8.57
N SER A 32 -7.10 5.38 9.84
CA SER A 32 -7.12 4.37 10.89
C SER A 32 -8.16 3.28 10.61
N TYR A 33 -9.35 3.66 10.15
CA TYR A 33 -10.39 2.69 9.80
C TYR A 33 -9.98 1.80 8.62
N PHE A 34 -9.32 2.35 7.60
CA PHE A 34 -8.78 1.58 6.48
C PHE A 34 -7.80 0.52 6.97
N LEU A 35 -6.87 0.86 7.85
CA LEU A 35 -5.93 -0.11 8.45
C LEU A 35 -6.62 -1.16 9.33
N VAL A 36 -7.71 -0.81 10.02
CA VAL A 36 -8.56 -1.80 10.74
C VAL A 36 -9.17 -2.80 9.75
N LEU A 37 -9.68 -2.33 8.62
CA LEU A 37 -10.21 -3.22 7.58
C LEU A 37 -9.10 -4.05 6.92
N THR A 38 -7.90 -3.50 6.76
CA THR A 38 -6.72 -4.24 6.27
C THR A 38 -6.39 -5.37 7.24
N LYS A 39 -6.35 -5.12 8.55
CA LYS A 39 -6.18 -6.16 9.57
C LYS A 39 -7.26 -7.24 9.49
N LYS A 40 -8.51 -6.84 9.27
CA LYS A 40 -9.65 -7.76 9.24
C LYS A 40 -9.70 -8.64 7.99
N TYR A 41 -9.44 -8.06 6.82
CA TYR A 41 -9.71 -8.72 5.53
C TYR A 41 -8.44 -9.09 4.76
N ILE A 42 -7.37 -8.30 4.86
CA ILE A 42 -6.15 -8.51 4.08
C ILE A 42 -5.12 -9.32 4.87
N HIS A 43 -4.91 -9.01 6.14
CA HIS A 43 -3.92 -9.72 6.96
C HIS A 43 -4.13 -11.25 7.05
N PRO A 44 -5.36 -11.80 7.02
CA PRO A 44 -5.56 -13.25 6.95
C PRO A 44 -5.01 -13.89 5.68
N ILE A 45 -5.02 -13.17 4.55
CA ILE A 45 -4.66 -13.70 3.22
C ILE A 45 -3.31 -13.21 2.69
N ALA A 46 -2.75 -12.15 3.28
CA ALA A 46 -1.50 -11.55 2.85
C ALA A 46 -0.69 -10.98 4.01
N SER A 47 0.63 -11.01 3.86
CA SER A 47 1.57 -10.28 4.70
C SER A 47 1.85 -8.91 4.07
N ILE A 48 2.01 -7.87 4.89
CA ILE A 48 2.22 -6.49 4.40
C ILE A 48 3.69 -6.13 4.61
N LEU A 49 4.36 -5.67 3.56
CA LEU A 49 5.76 -5.25 3.62
C LEU A 49 5.85 -3.72 3.74
N SER A 50 5.11 -2.99 2.93
CA SER A 50 5.14 -1.53 2.89
C SER A 50 3.77 -0.96 2.52
N TYR A 51 3.47 0.25 2.98
CA TYR A 51 2.26 0.96 2.57
C TYR A 51 2.43 2.48 2.62
N CYS A 52 1.63 3.17 1.82
CA CYS A 52 1.42 4.61 1.91
C CYS A 52 -0.04 4.91 1.57
N LEU A 53 -0.72 5.66 2.43
CA LEU A 53 -2.08 6.11 2.25
C LEU A 53 -2.05 7.62 2.02
N LEU A 54 -2.30 8.08 0.79
CA LEU A 54 -2.45 9.49 0.43
C LEU A 54 -3.92 9.87 0.29
N LYS A 55 -4.26 11.15 0.39
CA LYS A 55 -5.67 11.62 0.42
C LYS A 55 -6.56 10.99 -0.65
N ASN A 56 -6.09 10.92 -1.89
CA ASN A 56 -6.86 10.41 -3.04
C ASN A 56 -6.44 9.00 -3.48
N HIS A 57 -5.40 8.38 -2.91
CA HIS A 57 -4.97 7.04 -3.34
C HIS A 57 -4.14 6.31 -2.29
N PHE A 58 -3.89 5.02 -2.50
CA PHE A 58 -3.02 4.26 -1.62
C PHE A 58 -2.15 3.29 -2.42
N HIS A 59 -1.05 2.90 -1.79
CA HIS A 59 -0.16 1.84 -2.23
C HIS A 59 0.05 0.83 -1.09
N PHE A 60 0.00 -0.44 -1.43
CA PHE A 60 0.37 -1.57 -0.59
C PHE A 60 1.37 -2.45 -1.34
N LEU A 61 2.43 -2.86 -0.66
CA LEU A 61 3.26 -3.98 -1.08
C LEU A 61 2.96 -5.16 -0.16
N ILE A 62 2.48 -6.24 -0.74
CA ILE A 62 2.05 -7.43 0.00
C ILE A 62 2.67 -8.70 -0.57
N GLN A 63 2.72 -9.74 0.25
CA GLN A 63 2.95 -11.11 -0.16
C GLN A 63 1.67 -11.91 0.09
N ILE A 64 1.12 -12.56 -0.93
CA ILE A 64 -0.01 -13.48 -0.72
C ILE A 64 0.50 -14.69 0.04
N LYS A 65 -0.18 -15.05 1.13
CA LYS A 65 0.17 -16.23 1.94
C LYS A 65 -0.10 -17.52 1.16
N ASP A 66 0.45 -18.62 1.65
CA ASP A 66 0.23 -19.94 1.06
C ASP A 66 -1.24 -20.39 1.21
N ILE A 67 -2.07 -20.06 0.21
CA ILE A 67 -3.52 -20.24 0.21
C ILE A 67 -3.96 -20.85 -1.13
N ASP A 68 -4.51 -22.06 -1.11
CA ASP A 68 -4.95 -22.73 -2.34
C ASP A 68 -6.37 -22.31 -2.80
N ASP A 69 -6.99 -21.33 -2.12
CA ASP A 69 -8.32 -20.82 -2.47
C ASP A 69 -8.26 -19.40 -3.09
N GLN A 70 -8.22 -19.38 -4.42
CA GLN A 70 -8.28 -18.14 -5.21
C GLN A 70 -9.57 -17.33 -5.02
N LYS A 71 -10.69 -18.01 -4.70
CA LYS A 71 -11.97 -17.33 -4.42
C LYS A 71 -11.90 -16.64 -3.07
N LEU A 72 -11.23 -17.23 -2.08
CA LEU A 72 -11.00 -16.62 -0.77
C LEU A 72 -10.17 -15.33 -0.88
N ILE A 73 -9.07 -15.35 -1.65
CA ILE A 73 -8.23 -14.16 -1.89
C ILE A 73 -9.08 -13.05 -2.52
N SER A 74 -9.77 -13.37 -3.63
CA SER A 74 -10.61 -12.41 -4.35
C SER A 74 -11.75 -11.86 -3.48
N LYS A 75 -12.41 -12.72 -2.69
CA LYS A 75 -13.49 -12.33 -1.78
C LYS A 75 -12.99 -11.44 -0.65
N SER A 76 -11.79 -11.67 -0.15
CA SER A 76 -11.18 -10.88 0.92
C SER A 76 -10.90 -9.44 0.47
N PHE A 77 -10.31 -9.25 -0.72
CA PHE A 77 -10.16 -7.93 -1.32
C PHE A 77 -11.52 -7.27 -1.61
N SER A 78 -12.48 -8.02 -2.17
CA SER A 78 -13.82 -7.51 -2.41
C SER A 78 -14.48 -7.00 -1.12
N ASN A 79 -14.41 -7.77 -0.04
CA ASN A 79 -14.94 -7.38 1.26
C ASN A 79 -14.23 -6.13 1.82
N PHE A 80 -12.90 -6.05 1.68
CA PHE A 80 -12.10 -4.90 2.09
C PHE A 80 -12.57 -3.61 1.41
N PHE A 81 -12.58 -3.57 0.07
CA PHE A 81 -12.96 -2.39 -0.70
C PHE A 81 -14.44 -2.02 -0.50
N ASN A 82 -15.33 -3.02 -0.43
CA ASN A 82 -16.75 -2.79 -0.23
C ASN A 82 -17.06 -2.24 1.16
N ALA A 83 -16.41 -2.77 2.21
CA ALA A 83 -16.61 -2.29 3.57
C ALA A 83 -16.15 -0.83 3.73
N TYR A 84 -15.00 -0.48 3.14
CA TYR A 84 -14.50 0.88 3.18
C TYR A 84 -15.39 1.85 2.39
N SER A 85 -15.67 1.53 1.11
CA SER A 85 -16.52 2.36 0.24
C SER A 85 -17.90 2.62 0.85
N LYS A 86 -18.55 1.60 1.41
CA LYS A 86 -19.85 1.76 2.09
C LYS A 86 -19.77 2.70 3.30
N SER A 87 -18.70 2.61 4.09
CA SER A 87 -18.51 3.47 5.26
C SER A 87 -18.31 4.93 4.87
N ILE A 88 -17.44 5.19 3.88
CA ILE A 88 -17.19 6.54 3.38
C ILE A 88 -18.45 7.12 2.73
N ASN A 89 -19.13 6.34 1.88
CA ASN A 89 -20.37 6.79 1.23
C ASN A 89 -21.45 7.13 2.25
N LYS A 90 -21.65 6.27 3.26
CA LYS A 90 -22.62 6.54 4.34
C LYS A 90 -22.23 7.78 5.15
N LYS A 91 -20.95 7.93 5.52
CA LYS A 91 -20.49 9.02 6.39
C LYS A 91 -20.57 10.38 5.71
N TYR A 92 -20.21 10.46 4.43
CA TYR A 92 -20.12 11.73 3.68
C TYR A 92 -21.29 11.93 2.70
N ASN A 93 -22.38 11.15 2.86
CA ASN A 93 -23.56 11.20 2.01
C ASN A 93 -23.24 11.13 0.49
N ARG A 94 -22.24 10.32 0.13
CA ARG A 94 -21.81 10.13 -1.26
C ARG A 94 -22.58 8.97 -1.90
N THR A 95 -22.75 9.06 -3.21
CA THR A 95 -23.28 7.98 -4.04
C THR A 95 -22.24 7.55 -5.08
N GLY A 96 -22.44 6.37 -5.68
CA GLY A 96 -21.51 5.84 -6.67
C GLY A 96 -20.25 5.19 -6.11
N SER A 97 -19.29 4.91 -7.00
CA SER A 97 -18.03 4.26 -6.64
C SER A 97 -17.09 5.23 -5.94
N LEU A 98 -16.48 4.79 -4.83
CA LEU A 98 -15.44 5.55 -4.16
C LEU A 98 -14.11 5.47 -4.92
N PHE A 99 -13.75 4.27 -5.37
CA PHE A 99 -12.49 4.00 -6.07
C PHE A 99 -12.69 3.99 -7.58
N ARG A 100 -11.60 4.26 -8.32
CA ARG A 100 -11.54 4.09 -9.77
C ARG A 100 -11.47 2.59 -10.08
N ASP A 101 -12.49 2.10 -10.77
CA ASP A 101 -12.58 0.71 -11.24
C ASP A 101 -12.16 -0.33 -10.17
N ARG A 102 -11.53 -1.42 -10.62
CA ARG A 102 -10.90 -2.41 -9.75
C ARG A 102 -9.50 -1.94 -9.38
N PHE A 103 -9.03 -2.32 -8.20
CA PHE A 103 -7.65 -2.07 -7.80
C PHE A 103 -6.66 -2.64 -8.82
N LYS A 104 -5.60 -1.89 -9.07
CA LYS A 104 -4.48 -2.31 -9.88
C LYS A 104 -3.56 -3.22 -9.06
N ARG A 105 -2.91 -4.14 -9.75
CA ARG A 105 -1.95 -5.07 -9.18
C ARG A 105 -0.83 -5.33 -10.17
N ILE A 106 0.39 -5.37 -9.66
CA ILE A 106 1.59 -5.68 -10.44
C ILE A 106 2.36 -6.72 -9.66
N LYS A 107 2.63 -7.87 -10.29
CA LYS A 107 3.48 -8.92 -9.71
C LYS A 107 4.92 -8.43 -9.61
N VAL A 108 5.56 -8.67 -8.47
CA VAL A 108 6.97 -8.35 -8.27
C VAL A 108 7.80 -9.55 -8.72
N GLU A 109 8.67 -9.34 -9.71
CA GLU A 109 9.39 -10.43 -10.37
C GLU A 109 10.73 -10.78 -9.73
N ASN A 110 11.34 -9.84 -9.01
CA ASN A 110 12.65 -10.05 -8.38
C ASN A 110 12.84 -9.14 -7.16
N GLU A 111 13.86 -9.47 -6.37
CA GLU A 111 14.20 -8.76 -5.12
C GLU A 111 14.63 -7.31 -5.36
N GLU A 112 15.33 -7.00 -6.46
CA GLU A 112 15.72 -5.62 -6.76
C GLU A 112 14.50 -4.73 -6.95
N TYR A 113 13.50 -5.21 -7.71
CA TYR A 113 12.24 -4.52 -7.89
C TYR A 113 11.45 -4.43 -6.59
N LEU A 114 11.50 -5.46 -5.74
CA LEU A 114 10.90 -5.44 -4.40
C LEU A 114 11.47 -4.29 -3.55
N LYS A 115 12.80 -4.15 -3.47
CA LYS A 115 13.47 -3.07 -2.74
C LYS A 115 13.10 -1.70 -3.31
N LYS A 116 13.14 -1.56 -4.65
CA LYS A 116 12.72 -0.32 -5.33
C LYS A 116 11.29 0.08 -4.97
N LEU A 117 10.35 -0.87 -4.94
CA LEU A 117 8.96 -0.61 -4.57
C LEU A 117 8.81 -0.20 -3.10
N ILE A 118 9.55 -0.82 -2.17
CA ILE A 118 9.52 -0.42 -0.76
C ILE A 118 9.95 1.05 -0.62
N ILE A 119 11.02 1.44 -1.29
CA ILE A 119 11.53 2.82 -1.30
C ILE A 119 10.51 3.77 -1.94
N TYR A 120 9.99 3.44 -3.13
CA TYR A 120 8.96 4.21 -3.83
C TYR A 120 7.74 4.48 -2.94
N ILE A 121 7.18 3.43 -2.32
CA ILE A 121 5.98 3.54 -1.50
C ILE A 121 6.22 4.47 -0.31
N ASN A 122 7.37 4.35 0.38
CA ASN A 122 7.65 5.22 1.52
C ASN A 122 7.95 6.67 1.09
N LEU A 123 8.54 6.91 -0.09
CA LEU A 123 8.82 8.26 -0.63
C LEU A 123 7.60 8.96 -1.23
N ASN A 124 6.49 8.24 -1.44
CA ASN A 124 5.29 8.74 -2.08
C ASN A 124 4.72 10.04 -1.45
N PRO A 125 4.72 10.25 -0.11
CA PRO A 125 4.32 11.53 0.50
C PRO A 125 5.21 12.71 0.12
N ILE A 126 6.52 12.50 -0.04
CA ILE A 126 7.45 13.54 -0.50
C ILE A 126 7.23 13.82 -1.98
N TYR A 127 7.09 12.76 -2.78
CA TYR A 127 6.86 12.88 -4.22
C TYR A 127 5.61 13.70 -4.54
N HIS A 128 4.51 13.45 -3.84
CA HIS A 128 3.26 14.22 -3.96
C HIS A 128 3.24 15.50 -3.10
N GLN A 129 4.38 15.91 -2.55
CA GLN A 129 4.57 17.19 -1.84
C GLN A 129 3.66 17.37 -0.61
N PHE A 130 3.24 16.27 0.03
CA PHE A 130 2.50 16.34 1.30
C PHE A 130 3.39 16.75 2.48
N VAL A 131 4.67 16.39 2.42
CA VAL A 131 5.69 16.66 3.44
C VAL A 131 7.05 16.85 2.77
N THR A 132 7.98 17.52 3.45
CA THR A 132 9.39 17.61 2.99
C THR A 132 10.24 16.50 3.59
N GLU A 133 9.85 16.00 4.77
CA GLU A 133 10.56 14.94 5.49
C GLU A 133 9.62 13.77 5.83
N LEU A 134 10.11 12.53 5.69
CA LEU A 134 9.30 11.32 5.86
C LEU A 134 8.72 11.17 7.26
N ASN A 135 9.43 11.65 8.28
CA ASN A 135 9.00 11.59 9.67
C ASN A 135 7.75 12.44 9.97
N GLN A 136 7.39 13.37 9.07
CA GLN A 136 6.20 14.22 9.19
C GLN A 136 4.93 13.50 8.70
N TYR A 137 5.07 12.40 7.94
CA TYR A 137 3.92 11.69 7.37
C TYR A 137 3.57 10.42 8.14
N LYS A 138 2.49 10.49 8.92
CA LYS A 138 2.06 9.38 9.79
C LYS A 138 1.31 8.25 9.08
N HIS A 139 0.87 8.46 7.85
CA HIS A 139 -0.02 7.54 7.12
C HIS A 139 0.73 6.63 6.14
N SER A 140 1.99 6.33 6.44
CA SER A 140 2.82 5.36 5.71
C SER A 140 3.48 4.35 6.66
N SER A 141 4.07 3.31 6.09
CA SER A 141 4.82 2.30 6.84
C SER A 141 6.13 2.82 7.44
N TYR A 142 6.66 3.97 7.00
CA TYR A 142 8.01 4.43 7.35
C TYR A 142 8.23 4.47 8.87
N LEU A 143 7.41 5.23 9.60
CA LEU A 143 7.52 5.33 11.06
C LEU A 143 7.32 3.98 11.77
N ALA A 144 6.49 3.11 11.20
CA ALA A 144 6.27 1.77 11.74
C ALA A 144 7.46 0.83 11.48
N LEU A 145 8.25 1.04 10.44
CA LEU A 145 9.49 0.31 10.18
C LEU A 145 10.61 0.73 11.14
N LEU A 146 10.67 2.02 11.52
CA LEU A 146 11.64 2.54 12.49
C LEU A 146 11.30 2.24 13.96
N SER A 147 10.02 2.04 14.28
CA SER A 147 9.57 1.87 15.66
C SER A 147 9.77 0.45 16.18
N GLU A 148 10.04 0.29 17.48
CA GLU A 148 10.06 -1.00 18.16
C GLU A 148 8.66 -1.56 18.49
N LYS A 149 7.60 -0.74 18.36
CA LYS A 149 6.23 -1.15 18.70
C LYS A 149 5.75 -2.30 17.80
N SER A 150 4.79 -3.09 18.28
CA SER A 150 4.17 -4.15 17.45
C SER A 150 3.51 -3.56 16.19
N THR A 151 3.63 -4.27 15.08
CA THR A 151 3.10 -3.87 13.77
C THR A 151 2.58 -5.07 12.99
N LEU A 152 1.69 -4.83 12.02
CA LEU A 152 1.26 -5.85 11.05
C LEU A 152 2.24 -6.02 9.88
N LEU A 153 3.25 -5.15 9.82
CA LEU A 153 4.29 -5.21 8.80
C LEU A 153 5.23 -6.39 9.05
N LYS A 154 5.74 -6.97 7.95
CA LYS A 154 6.91 -7.84 7.93
C LYS A 154 8.19 -7.03 8.15
N ARG A 155 8.28 -6.31 9.28
CA ARG A 155 9.38 -5.36 9.57
C ARG A 155 10.74 -6.01 9.43
N GLU A 156 10.94 -7.14 10.11
CA GLU A 156 12.24 -7.84 10.12
C GLU A 156 12.67 -8.26 8.71
N GLU A 157 11.75 -8.82 7.93
CA GLU A 157 11.99 -9.22 6.54
C GLU A 157 12.32 -8.01 5.65
N VAL A 158 11.58 -6.91 5.83
CA VAL A 158 11.85 -5.65 5.10
C VAL A 158 13.23 -5.11 5.45
N LEU A 159 13.58 -5.00 6.72
CA LEU A 159 14.89 -4.49 7.13
C LEU A 159 16.02 -5.41 6.67
N LEU A 160 15.82 -6.72 6.74
CA LEU A 160 16.79 -7.71 6.25
C LEU A 160 17.05 -7.60 4.74
N LEU A 161 16.04 -7.24 3.93
CA LEU A 161 16.25 -6.96 2.50
C LEU A 161 17.27 -5.84 2.28
N PHE A 162 17.39 -4.89 3.20
CA PHE A 162 18.39 -3.82 3.13
C PHE A 162 19.64 -4.13 3.97
N GLY A 163 19.72 -5.30 4.61
CA GLY A 163 20.76 -5.66 5.58
C GLY A 163 20.37 -5.26 6.99
N ASP A 164 20.07 -3.98 7.20
CA ASP A 164 19.67 -3.42 8.50
C ASP A 164 18.88 -2.11 8.34
N LEU A 165 18.56 -1.49 9.49
CA LEU A 165 17.86 -0.22 9.56
C LEU A 165 18.67 0.94 8.95
N GLU A 166 19.97 0.98 9.21
CA GLU A 166 20.84 2.07 8.75
C GLU A 166 20.92 2.10 7.22
N ASN A 167 21.08 0.93 6.59
CA ASN A 167 21.07 0.80 5.13
C ASN A 167 19.70 1.12 4.54
N PHE A 168 18.60 0.74 5.21
CA PHE A 168 17.26 1.13 4.77
C PHE A 168 17.08 2.65 4.73
N GLU A 169 17.51 3.34 5.78
CA GLU A 169 17.48 4.82 5.85
C GLU A 169 18.41 5.45 4.82
N TYR A 170 19.62 4.89 4.62
CA TYR A 170 20.56 5.31 3.59
C TYR A 170 19.92 5.28 2.20
N HIS A 171 19.22 4.18 1.86
CA HIS A 171 18.54 4.05 0.58
C HIS A 171 17.40 5.05 0.40
N LEU A 172 16.62 5.35 1.45
CA LEU A 172 15.58 6.38 1.39
C LEU A 172 16.15 7.79 1.19
N ALA A 173 17.28 8.10 1.82
CA ALA A 173 17.94 9.40 1.70
C ALA A 173 18.57 9.62 0.31
N HIS A 174 19.24 8.61 -0.24
CA HIS A 174 20.04 8.73 -1.46
C HIS A 174 19.26 8.44 -2.76
N LYS A 175 18.18 7.65 -2.71
CA LYS A 175 17.33 7.38 -3.89
C LYS A 175 16.15 8.35 -4.02
N LYS A 176 16.22 9.53 -3.40
CA LYS A 176 15.06 10.41 -3.21
C LYS A 176 14.24 10.66 -4.49
N LEU A 177 14.80 10.62 -5.72
CA LEU A 177 14.05 11.01 -6.93
C LEU A 177 14.45 10.37 -8.28
N GLU A 178 15.12 9.21 -8.34
CA GLU A 178 15.33 8.50 -9.63
C GLU A 178 14.32 7.38 -9.83
N PHE A 179 13.10 7.76 -10.26
CA PHE A 179 12.11 6.79 -10.74
C PHE A 179 12.47 6.37 -12.16
N ASP A 180 12.87 5.12 -12.33
CA ASP A 180 12.97 4.50 -13.65
C ASP A 180 11.58 4.49 -14.33
N GLU A 181 11.55 4.25 -15.65
CA GLU A 181 10.30 4.28 -16.43
C GLU A 181 9.20 3.38 -15.84
N LYS A 182 9.60 2.23 -15.27
CA LYS A 182 8.69 1.27 -14.66
C LYS A 182 8.03 1.80 -13.39
N LEU A 183 8.75 2.59 -12.58
CA LEU A 183 8.16 3.25 -11.41
C LEU A 183 7.30 4.46 -11.79
N LYS A 184 7.57 5.12 -12.93
CA LYS A 184 6.74 6.24 -13.40
C LYS A 184 5.31 5.81 -13.72
N GLU A 185 5.11 4.60 -14.23
CA GLU A 185 3.79 4.03 -14.50
C GLU A 185 2.94 3.80 -13.23
N LEU A 186 3.58 3.79 -12.05
CA LEU A 186 2.92 3.60 -10.76
C LEU A 186 2.37 4.89 -10.16
N ILE A 187 2.80 6.04 -10.69
CA ILE A 187 2.38 7.34 -10.22
C ILE A 187 0.90 7.52 -10.55
N LEU A 188 0.11 7.78 -9.50
CA LEU A 188 -1.29 8.13 -9.66
C LEU A 188 -1.43 9.64 -9.45
N GLU A 189 -1.92 10.32 -10.47
CA GLU A 189 -2.35 11.71 -10.37
C GLU A 189 -3.68 11.83 -9.60
#